data_AF-A0A953KEP6-F1
#
_entry.id   AF-A0A953KEP6-F1
#
_cell.length_a   1.000
_cell.length_b   1.000
_cell.length_c   1.000
_cell.angle_alpha   90.00
_cell.angle_beta   90.00
_cell.angle_gamma   90.00
#
_symmetry.space_group_name_H-M   'P 1'
#
loop_
_entity.id
_entity.type
_entity.pdbx_description
1 polymer ?
#
loop_
_entity_poly.entity_id
_entity_poly.type
_entity_poly.pdbx_seq_one_letter_code
_entity_poly.pdbx_strand_id
1 'polypeptide(L)'
;MAGQHHDLVIFQKYSRLPAQLSEFLHAKGFSSQNVSKATEIYHVSETLKDPILLIDAGNNKHSSQKVAEELCNTPGIQRMPLVVVGNFASLGERLLAEKFNQVVSVDAPCNNIRIAEALAYLVETVETQRVHHEPSAAERADGSRSSPFSHALNSRDLYTKFSTIPDMFFSELQDSGLQHVKMGGDQYLTGIVNEAYLKSRNQFPQNPDAQRNVQAVLSNCDNWSRLHLCRVAYITAQILETLSVKPQLFEHGMTAAFLFAEHLARHKPSLLRTNYLRAGRAITRKDMCSRIKDSAMKCAADFKSPEVGQVIAMIGRLIGEEDIAMDDEVSIIASSVMAADITDRFCFKSGAWDPRAANALMKKIKGGALNEIHPHVLCCLLKFLSEAALAKPWTFLLPKDIRENAALAEQARRTRDAVVARDEVKIPLTELTPGMRLSQPLLAYDGRKILSEALILDQDLIWRLWQLAAVRPLNAPAVVANQDDEDFDA
;
A
#
# COMPACT_ATOMS: atom_id res chain seq x y z
N MET A 1 -21.52 23.62 17.92
CA MET A 1 -20.83 23.96 16.65
C MET A 1 -21.92 24.19 15.63
N ALA A 2 -21.97 25.39 15.02
CA ALA A 2 -22.87 25.60 13.89
C ALA A 2 -22.39 24.68 12.76
N GLY A 3 -23.17 23.66 12.42
CA GLY A 3 -22.81 22.74 11.34
C GLY A 3 -22.69 23.52 10.04
N GLN A 4 -21.59 23.37 9.32
CA GLN A 4 -21.48 23.91 7.98
C GLN A 4 -22.54 23.23 7.10
N HIS A 5 -23.39 24.06 6.49
CA HIS A 5 -24.35 23.60 5.51
C HIS A 5 -23.61 23.43 4.18
N HIS A 6 -23.70 22.23 3.60
CA HIS A 6 -23.16 21.92 2.28
C HIS A 6 -24.29 21.70 1.28
N ASP A 7 -24.15 22.31 0.10
CA ASP A 7 -25.08 22.14 -0.99
C ASP A 7 -24.75 20.89 -1.83
N LEU A 8 -25.75 20.09 -2.16
CA LEU A 8 -25.63 18.90 -2.99
C LEU A 8 -26.36 19.11 -4.32
N VAL A 9 -25.70 18.73 -5.41
CA VAL A 9 -26.35 18.51 -6.71
C VAL A 9 -26.49 17.00 -6.88
N ILE A 10 -27.72 16.49 -6.95
CA ILE A 10 -27.99 15.06 -7.09
C ILE A 10 -28.36 14.78 -8.55
N PHE A 11 -27.45 14.14 -9.29
CA PHE A 11 -27.69 13.70 -10.65
C PHE A 11 -28.30 12.28 -10.65
N GLN A 12 -29.62 12.22 -10.75
CA GLN A 12 -30.38 10.97 -10.60
C GLN A 12 -30.95 10.50 -11.94
N LYS A 13 -30.19 9.66 -12.66
CA LYS A 13 -30.56 9.17 -13.98
C LYS A 13 -31.33 7.84 -13.98
N TYR A 14 -31.14 6.99 -12.98
CA TYR A 14 -31.64 5.61 -12.96
C TYR A 14 -32.50 5.27 -11.74
N SER A 15 -32.88 6.27 -10.93
CA SER A 15 -33.73 6.14 -9.75
C SER A 15 -33.27 5.07 -8.76
N ARG A 16 -31.96 4.87 -8.59
CA ARG A 16 -31.38 3.88 -7.65
C ARG A 16 -31.06 4.42 -6.28
N LEU A 17 -30.99 5.73 -6.14
CA LEU A 17 -30.85 6.36 -4.83
C LEU A 17 -32.09 6.04 -3.98
N PRO A 18 -31.94 5.82 -2.66
CA PRO A 18 -33.08 5.55 -1.79
C PRO A 18 -34.13 6.67 -1.84
N ALA A 19 -35.42 6.31 -1.80
CA ALA A 19 -36.52 7.27 -2.00
C ALA A 19 -36.54 8.44 -0.99
N GLN A 20 -36.08 8.21 0.24
CA GLN A 20 -36.03 9.21 1.33
C GLN A 20 -34.65 9.87 1.47
N LEU A 21 -33.78 9.73 0.49
CA LEU A 21 -32.39 10.21 0.61
C LEU A 21 -32.32 11.72 0.84
N SER A 22 -33.06 12.53 0.06
CA SER A 22 -33.04 14.00 0.20
C SER A 22 -33.49 14.47 1.59
N GLU A 23 -34.57 13.89 2.13
CA GLU A 23 -35.06 14.21 3.48
C GLU A 23 -34.06 13.81 4.56
N PHE A 24 -33.44 12.63 4.42
CA PHE A 24 -32.40 12.17 5.32
C PHE A 24 -31.16 13.06 5.29
N LEU A 25 -30.70 13.46 4.10
CA LEU A 25 -29.53 14.34 3.93
C LEU A 25 -29.82 15.75 4.46
N HIS A 26 -31.04 16.26 4.27
CA HIS A 26 -31.49 17.50 4.89
C HIS A 26 -31.43 17.44 6.42
N ALA A 27 -31.90 16.35 7.02
CA ALA A 27 -31.76 16.13 8.48
C ALA A 27 -30.29 16.02 8.94
N LYS A 28 -29.35 15.76 8.02
CA LYS A 28 -27.90 15.76 8.27
C LYS A 28 -27.21 17.08 7.94
N GLY A 29 -27.96 18.12 7.58
CA GLY A 29 -27.43 19.46 7.30
C GLY A 29 -27.10 19.73 5.84
N PHE A 30 -27.42 18.83 4.92
CA PHE A 30 -27.21 19.02 3.48
C PHE A 30 -28.46 19.57 2.79
N SER A 31 -28.34 20.69 2.10
CA SER A 31 -29.32 21.13 1.10
C SER A 31 -29.10 20.32 -0.18
N SER A 32 -30.15 19.93 -0.90
CA SER A 32 -30.00 19.14 -2.12
C SER A 32 -30.92 19.61 -3.25
N GLN A 33 -30.39 19.68 -4.47
CA GLN A 33 -31.17 19.90 -5.69
C GLN A 33 -30.99 18.72 -6.64
N ASN A 34 -32.10 18.14 -7.11
CA ASN A 34 -32.08 17.01 -8.04
C ASN A 34 -32.03 17.52 -9.49
N VAL A 35 -31.18 16.92 -10.31
CA VAL A 35 -31.05 17.19 -11.75
C VAL A 35 -31.09 15.88 -12.53
N SER A 36 -31.60 15.94 -13.76
CA SER A 36 -31.82 14.75 -14.60
C SER A 36 -30.92 14.70 -15.83
N LYS A 37 -30.30 15.83 -16.19
CA LYS A 37 -29.37 15.96 -17.33
C LYS A 37 -28.03 16.52 -16.85
N ALA A 38 -26.94 16.01 -17.40
CA ALA A 38 -25.61 16.49 -17.00
C ALA A 38 -25.41 17.99 -17.28
N THR A 39 -26.04 18.53 -18.33
CA THR A 39 -26.03 19.95 -18.66
C THR A 39 -26.65 20.85 -17.58
N GLU A 40 -27.59 20.32 -16.77
CA GLU A 40 -28.23 21.06 -15.68
C GLU A 40 -27.31 21.20 -14.46
N ILE A 41 -26.33 20.29 -14.29
CA ILE A 41 -25.42 20.27 -13.14
C ILE A 41 -24.67 21.60 -13.04
N TYR A 42 -24.10 22.07 -14.16
CA TYR A 42 -23.33 23.31 -14.20
C TYR A 42 -24.19 24.51 -13.77
N HIS A 43 -25.36 24.68 -14.38
CA HIS A 43 -26.26 25.80 -14.09
C HIS A 43 -26.74 25.81 -12.64
N VAL A 44 -27.07 24.65 -12.07
CA VAL A 44 -27.46 24.56 -10.66
C VAL A 44 -26.26 24.86 -9.77
N SER A 45 -25.07 24.34 -10.11
CA SER A 45 -23.86 24.52 -9.31
C SER A 45 -23.40 25.98 -9.19
N GLU A 46 -23.69 26.83 -10.18
CA GLU A 46 -23.37 28.27 -10.13
C GLU A 46 -24.18 29.03 -9.06
N THR A 47 -25.33 28.50 -8.65
CA THR A 47 -26.20 29.11 -7.63
C THR A 47 -25.89 28.67 -6.20
N LEU A 48 -25.00 27.70 -6.05
CA LEU A 48 -24.73 27.01 -4.80
C LEU A 48 -23.32 27.37 -4.28
N LYS A 49 -23.15 27.37 -2.96
CA LYS A 49 -21.83 27.64 -2.38
C LYS A 49 -21.11 26.31 -2.19
N ASP A 50 -20.04 26.11 -2.95
CA ASP A 50 -19.17 24.93 -2.85
C ASP A 50 -19.91 23.58 -3.02
N PRO A 51 -20.66 23.40 -4.11
CA PRO A 51 -21.52 22.25 -4.27
C PRO A 51 -20.75 20.93 -4.40
N ILE A 52 -21.30 19.87 -3.82
CA ILE A 52 -20.85 18.49 -3.98
C ILE A 52 -21.78 17.78 -4.95
N LEU A 53 -21.22 17.00 -5.88
CA LEU A 53 -21.99 16.23 -6.84
C LEU A 53 -22.23 14.81 -6.31
N LEU A 54 -23.47 14.34 -6.32
CA LEU A 54 -23.85 12.96 -6.01
C LEU A 54 -24.49 12.33 -7.24
N ILE A 55 -23.93 11.23 -7.74
CA ILE A 55 -24.38 10.62 -9.01
C ILE A 55 -24.93 9.22 -8.83
N ASP A 56 -26.00 8.92 -9.55
CA ASP A 56 -26.51 7.56 -9.78
C ASP A 56 -25.89 6.97 -11.06
N ALA A 57 -24.95 6.05 -10.90
CA ALA A 57 -24.24 5.38 -11.99
C ALA A 57 -25.02 4.20 -12.60
N GLY A 58 -26.21 3.88 -12.08
CA GLY A 58 -27.05 2.79 -12.54
C GLY A 58 -26.60 1.40 -12.08
N ASN A 59 -27.21 0.37 -12.68
CA ASN A 59 -27.14 -1.01 -12.19
C ASN A 59 -26.22 -1.93 -13.02
N ASN A 60 -25.66 -1.44 -14.11
CA ASN A 60 -24.85 -2.25 -15.00
C ASN A 60 -23.60 -1.50 -15.46
N LYS A 61 -22.63 -2.25 -15.99
CA LYS A 61 -21.35 -1.71 -16.45
C LYS A 61 -21.53 -0.61 -17.51
N HIS A 62 -22.45 -0.82 -18.45
CA HIS A 62 -22.69 0.10 -19.56
C HIS A 62 -23.28 1.42 -19.09
N SER A 63 -24.26 1.39 -18.16
CA SER A 63 -24.83 2.61 -17.59
C SER A 63 -23.79 3.43 -16.82
N SER A 64 -22.95 2.77 -16.02
CA SER A 64 -21.91 3.43 -15.24
C SER A 64 -20.87 4.10 -16.13
N GLN A 65 -20.44 3.42 -17.19
CA GLN A 65 -19.53 3.98 -18.18
C GLN A 65 -20.15 5.17 -18.92
N LYS A 66 -21.42 5.04 -19.38
CA LYS A 66 -22.12 6.11 -20.09
C LYS A 66 -22.28 7.37 -19.23
N VAL A 67 -22.60 7.21 -17.94
CA VAL A 67 -22.66 8.33 -16.99
C VAL A 67 -21.29 8.97 -16.79
N ALA A 68 -20.24 8.18 -16.61
CA ALA A 68 -18.88 8.70 -16.45
C ALA A 68 -18.43 9.50 -17.68
N GLU A 69 -18.66 8.98 -18.89
CA GLU A 69 -18.36 9.66 -20.15
C GLU A 69 -19.13 10.98 -20.29
N GLU A 70 -20.43 10.98 -19.97
CA GLU A 70 -21.27 12.18 -20.00
C GLU A 70 -20.74 13.27 -19.06
N LEU A 71 -20.37 12.91 -17.83
CA LEU A 71 -19.84 13.84 -16.83
C LEU A 71 -18.44 14.34 -17.22
N CYS A 72 -17.56 13.48 -17.71
CA CYS A 72 -16.24 13.88 -18.20
C CYS A 72 -16.32 14.89 -19.36
N ASN A 73 -17.36 14.79 -20.19
CA ASN A 73 -17.61 15.69 -21.32
C ASN A 73 -18.43 16.94 -20.93
N THR A 74 -18.90 17.07 -19.69
CA THR A 74 -19.65 18.24 -19.24
C THR A 74 -18.68 19.29 -18.70
N PRO A 75 -18.50 20.45 -19.35
CA PRO A 75 -17.52 21.44 -18.92
C PRO A 75 -17.91 22.11 -17.61
N GLY A 76 -16.90 22.46 -16.79
CA GLY A 76 -17.07 23.30 -15.60
C GLY A 76 -17.37 22.54 -14.31
N ILE A 77 -17.72 21.25 -14.38
CA ILE A 77 -18.04 20.44 -13.19
C ILE A 77 -16.86 19.65 -12.63
N GLN A 78 -15.73 19.57 -13.35
CA GLN A 78 -14.55 18.76 -12.98
C GLN A 78 -13.92 19.14 -11.64
N ARG A 79 -14.13 20.38 -11.18
CA ARG A 79 -13.62 20.89 -9.91
C ARG A 79 -14.49 20.48 -8.72
N MET A 80 -15.72 20.01 -8.96
CA MET A 80 -16.64 19.62 -7.91
C MET A 80 -16.17 18.29 -7.29
N PRO A 81 -16.17 18.17 -5.95
CA PRO A 81 -16.02 16.89 -5.30
C PRO A 81 -17.23 16.00 -5.62
N LEU A 82 -17.00 14.71 -5.83
CA LEU A 82 -17.99 13.78 -6.39
C LEU A 82 -18.14 12.48 -5.58
N VAL A 83 -19.39 12.08 -5.33
CA VAL A 83 -19.75 10.74 -4.84
C VAL A 83 -20.49 9.96 -5.93
N VAL A 84 -20.02 8.74 -6.23
CA VAL A 84 -20.57 7.83 -7.24
C VAL A 84 -21.30 6.66 -6.58
N VAL A 85 -22.60 6.51 -6.84
CA VAL A 85 -23.42 5.40 -6.29
C VAL A 85 -23.86 4.47 -7.42
N GLY A 86 -23.62 3.16 -7.29
CA GLY A 86 -24.09 2.18 -8.28
C GLY A 86 -23.48 0.78 -8.13
N ASN A 87 -23.97 -0.21 -8.88
CA ASN A 87 -23.46 -1.60 -8.79
C ASN A 87 -22.02 -1.76 -9.31
N PHE A 88 -21.59 -0.79 -10.12
CA PHE A 88 -20.25 -0.71 -10.71
C PHE A 88 -19.59 0.61 -10.32
N ALA A 89 -19.84 1.11 -9.11
CA ALA A 89 -19.39 2.43 -8.67
C ALA A 89 -17.85 2.57 -8.71
N SER A 90 -17.11 1.50 -8.39
CA SER A 90 -15.64 1.45 -8.52
C SER A 90 -15.14 1.62 -9.96
N LEU A 91 -15.89 1.16 -10.98
CA LEU A 91 -15.57 1.44 -12.38
C LEU A 91 -15.79 2.91 -12.71
N GLY A 92 -16.92 3.47 -12.27
CA GLY A 92 -17.24 4.89 -12.42
C GLY A 92 -16.18 5.77 -11.77
N GLU A 93 -15.81 5.49 -10.52
CA GLU A 93 -14.74 6.19 -9.78
C GLU A 93 -13.44 6.21 -10.57
N ARG A 94 -13.00 5.04 -11.08
CA ARG A 94 -11.76 4.96 -11.85
C ARG A 94 -11.79 5.84 -13.10
N LEU A 95 -12.90 5.85 -13.84
CA LEU A 95 -13.03 6.65 -15.07
C LEU A 95 -13.09 8.16 -14.75
N LEU A 96 -13.77 8.53 -13.67
CA LEU A 96 -13.97 9.92 -13.26
C LEU A 96 -12.73 10.51 -12.59
N ALA A 97 -11.96 9.70 -11.86
CA ALA A 97 -10.73 10.14 -11.18
C ALA A 97 -9.64 10.66 -12.13
N GLU A 98 -9.74 10.40 -13.44
CA GLU A 98 -8.84 10.97 -14.46
C GLU A 98 -9.12 12.46 -14.74
N LYS A 99 -10.33 12.94 -14.43
CA LYS A 99 -10.81 14.29 -14.76
C LYS A 99 -11.29 15.10 -13.56
N PHE A 100 -11.72 14.43 -12.50
CA PHE A 100 -12.23 15.06 -11.29
C PHE A 100 -11.18 15.06 -10.18
N ASN A 101 -11.14 16.14 -9.41
CA ASN A 101 -10.15 16.30 -8.33
C ASN A 101 -10.34 15.29 -7.19
N GLN A 102 -11.59 14.97 -6.86
CA GLN A 102 -11.93 14.05 -5.78
C GLN A 102 -13.15 13.23 -6.16
N VAL A 103 -13.01 11.91 -6.09
CA VAL A 103 -14.09 10.96 -6.38
C VAL A 103 -14.13 9.89 -5.31
N VAL A 104 -15.32 9.61 -4.79
CA VAL A 104 -15.59 8.55 -3.80
C VAL A 104 -16.70 7.66 -4.34
N SER A 105 -16.54 6.34 -4.27
CA SER A 105 -17.59 5.39 -4.68
C SER A 105 -18.34 4.77 -3.50
N VAL A 106 -19.62 4.47 -3.73
CA VAL A 106 -20.48 3.68 -2.84
C VAL A 106 -21.19 2.62 -3.69
N ASP A 107 -20.89 1.35 -3.43
CA ASP A 107 -21.54 0.26 -4.16
C ASP A 107 -23.02 0.13 -3.77
N ALA A 108 -23.88 -0.05 -4.78
CA ALA A 108 -25.29 -0.37 -4.61
C ALA A 108 -25.52 -1.90 -4.55
N PRO A 109 -26.55 -2.39 -3.82
CA PRO A 109 -27.51 -1.63 -3.03
C PRO A 109 -26.88 -1.02 -1.77
N CYS A 110 -27.26 0.22 -1.45
CA CYS A 110 -26.82 0.93 -0.24
C CYS A 110 -28.00 1.60 0.47
N ASN A 111 -27.80 1.95 1.74
CA ASN A 111 -28.76 2.70 2.53
C ASN A 111 -28.32 4.17 2.67
N ASN A 112 -29.20 5.02 3.19
CA ASN A 112 -28.94 6.45 3.39
C ASN A 112 -27.69 6.72 4.24
N ILE A 113 -27.42 5.85 5.23
CA ILE A 113 -26.28 6.00 6.15
C ILE A 113 -24.96 5.93 5.38
N ARG A 114 -24.78 4.92 4.52
CA ARG A 114 -23.55 4.78 3.72
C ARG A 114 -23.29 5.95 2.79
N ILE A 115 -24.34 6.51 2.18
CA ILE A 115 -24.22 7.68 1.31
C ILE A 115 -23.78 8.90 2.14
N ALA A 116 -24.38 9.10 3.33
CA ALA A 116 -24.00 10.20 4.22
C ALA A 116 -22.58 10.05 4.77
N GLU A 117 -22.12 8.84 5.07
CA GLU A 117 -20.72 8.58 5.48
C GLU A 117 -19.74 8.95 4.36
N ALA A 118 -20.04 8.58 3.11
CA ALA A 118 -19.22 8.93 1.96
C ALA A 118 -19.18 10.45 1.72
N LEU A 119 -20.32 11.14 1.88
CA LEU A 119 -20.40 12.60 1.78
C LEU A 119 -19.61 13.29 2.90
N ALA A 120 -19.74 12.82 4.15
CA ALA A 120 -19.00 13.38 5.29
C ALA A 120 -17.48 13.23 5.10
N TYR A 121 -17.03 12.06 4.65
CA TYR A 121 -15.63 11.81 4.30
C TYR A 121 -15.13 12.76 3.21
N LEU A 122 -15.94 12.98 2.18
CA LEU A 122 -15.60 13.85 1.06
C LEU A 122 -15.52 15.32 1.50
N VAL A 123 -16.48 15.80 2.30
CA VAL A 123 -16.47 17.14 2.92
C VAL A 123 -15.18 17.36 3.71
N GLU A 124 -14.85 16.45 4.62
CA GLU A 124 -13.65 16.57 5.46
C GLU A 124 -12.36 16.61 4.62
N THR A 125 -12.32 15.82 3.53
CA THR A 125 -11.19 15.81 2.59
C THR A 125 -11.06 17.15 1.85
N VAL A 126 -12.17 17.74 1.41
CA VAL A 126 -12.19 19.05 0.73
C VAL A 126 -11.77 20.17 1.68
N GLU A 127 -12.30 20.18 2.90
CA GLU A 127 -11.99 21.20 3.91
C GLU A 127 -10.51 21.17 4.29
N THR A 128 -9.97 19.97 4.52
CA THR A 128 -8.54 19.79 4.79
C THR A 128 -7.68 20.37 3.65
N GLN A 129 -8.05 20.10 2.39
CA GLN A 129 -7.32 20.66 1.24
C GLN A 129 -7.44 22.18 1.11
N ARG A 130 -8.57 22.78 1.50
CA ARG A 130 -8.76 24.24 1.47
C ARG A 130 -7.91 24.95 2.52
N VAL A 131 -7.85 24.42 3.73
CA VAL A 131 -7.00 24.95 4.80
C VAL A 131 -5.53 24.98 4.38
N HIS A 132 -5.11 24.05 3.52
CA HIS A 132 -3.75 23.99 2.99
C HIS A 132 -3.51 24.82 1.72
N HIS A 133 -4.55 25.42 1.13
CA HIS A 133 -4.45 26.22 -0.08
C HIS A 133 -4.81 27.70 0.09
N GLU A 134 -5.32 28.13 1.25
CA GLU A 134 -5.36 29.56 1.58
C GLU A 134 -3.99 30.01 2.08
N PRO A 135 -3.20 30.77 1.29
CA PRO A 135 -1.93 31.28 1.76
C PRO A 135 -2.17 32.26 2.91
N SER A 136 -1.46 32.03 4.02
CA SER A 136 -1.50 32.89 5.20
C SER A 136 -1.20 34.34 4.79
N ALA A 137 -1.80 35.32 5.47
CA ALA A 137 -1.45 36.74 5.27
C ALA A 137 0.06 37.02 5.45
N ALA A 138 0.78 36.14 6.17
CA ALA A 138 2.23 36.18 6.31
C ALA A 138 2.99 35.70 5.05
N GLU A 139 2.41 34.83 4.22
CA GLU A 139 3.05 34.27 3.01
C GLU A 139 2.97 35.20 1.80
N ARG A 140 2.13 36.24 1.84
CA ARG A 140 2.06 37.25 0.76
C ARG A 140 3.18 38.29 0.81
N ALA A 141 3.93 38.36 1.91
CA ALA A 141 5.00 39.35 2.09
C ALA A 141 6.38 38.84 1.66
N ASP A 142 6.58 37.54 1.48
CA ASP A 142 7.90 36.97 1.20
C ASP A 142 7.90 36.21 -0.13
N GLY A 143 8.42 36.88 -1.16
CA GLY A 143 8.46 36.41 -2.55
C GLY A 143 9.54 35.35 -2.82
N SER A 144 9.69 34.36 -1.94
CA SER A 144 10.60 33.23 -2.13
C SER A 144 9.90 31.91 -1.81
N ARG A 145 9.77 31.10 -2.86
CA ARG A 145 9.09 29.80 -2.92
C ARG A 145 9.54 28.81 -1.84
N SER A 146 8.57 28.25 -1.10
CA SER A 146 8.50 26.82 -0.75
C SER A 146 7.16 26.49 -0.10
N SER A 147 6.61 25.32 -0.43
CA SER A 147 5.32 24.82 0.07
C SER A 147 5.34 24.70 1.61
N PRO A 148 4.27 25.05 2.35
CA PRO A 148 4.26 24.93 3.81
C PRO A 148 4.20 23.46 4.31
N PHE A 149 4.08 22.47 3.42
CA PHE A 149 4.34 21.06 3.76
C PHE A 149 5.76 20.60 3.49
N SER A 150 6.60 21.41 2.85
CA SER A 150 7.99 21.06 2.57
C SER A 150 8.98 21.39 3.71
N HIS A 151 8.52 21.99 4.81
CA HIS A 151 9.39 22.41 5.93
C HIS A 151 9.26 21.61 7.24
N ALA A 152 8.31 20.67 7.36
CA ALA A 152 8.36 19.66 8.44
C ALA A 152 9.30 18.48 8.11
N LEU A 153 10.03 18.59 6.99
CA LEU A 153 10.84 17.54 6.35
C LEU A 153 12.34 17.66 6.62
N ASN A 154 12.81 18.74 7.26
CA ASN A 154 14.24 19.03 7.43
C ASN A 154 14.92 18.31 8.61
N SER A 155 14.30 17.27 9.16
CA SER A 155 14.96 16.36 10.12
C SER A 155 14.54 14.89 9.94
N ARG A 156 14.30 14.45 8.69
CA ARG A 156 14.29 13.00 8.38
C ARG A 156 15.72 12.45 8.31
N ASP A 157 16.46 12.65 9.39
CA ASP A 157 17.92 12.52 9.50
C ASP A 157 18.47 11.25 8.81
N LEU A 158 17.83 10.11 9.04
CA LEU A 158 18.25 8.81 8.49
C LEU A 158 18.19 8.73 6.95
N TYR A 159 17.29 9.46 6.30
CA TYR A 159 17.14 9.44 4.84
C TYR A 159 17.94 10.55 4.15
N THR A 160 18.40 11.57 4.87
CA THR A 160 19.14 12.71 4.29
C THR A 160 20.50 12.33 3.71
N LYS A 161 21.06 11.19 4.14
CA LYS A 161 22.33 10.65 3.65
C LYS A 161 22.25 10.15 2.21
N PHE A 162 21.05 9.97 1.66
CA PHE A 162 20.83 9.35 0.36
C PHE A 162 20.21 10.32 -0.62
N SER A 163 20.62 10.23 -1.89
CA SER A 163 20.09 11.08 -2.95
C SER A 163 18.67 10.68 -3.35
N THR A 164 18.38 9.38 -3.32
CA THR A 164 17.10 8.78 -3.72
C THR A 164 16.79 7.51 -2.92
N ILE A 165 15.54 7.02 -2.98
CA ILE A 165 15.17 5.74 -2.35
C ILE A 165 15.89 4.53 -2.97
N PRO A 166 16.05 4.42 -4.32
CA PRO A 166 16.90 3.38 -4.89
C PRO A 166 18.34 3.44 -4.38
N ASP A 167 18.92 4.64 -4.28
CA ASP A 167 20.28 4.85 -3.76
C ASP A 167 20.42 4.33 -2.34
N MET A 168 19.51 4.73 -1.45
CA MET A 168 19.39 4.18 -0.10
C MET A 168 19.32 2.64 -0.13
N PHE A 169 18.39 2.09 -0.91
CA PHE A 169 18.17 0.64 -0.93
C PHE A 169 19.42 -0.13 -1.36
N PHE A 170 20.11 0.28 -2.44
CA PHE A 170 21.26 -0.47 -2.95
C PHE A 170 22.51 -0.27 -2.07
N SER A 171 22.69 0.90 -1.46
CA SER A 171 23.71 1.09 -0.42
C SER A 171 23.46 0.13 0.74
N GLU A 172 22.24 0.14 1.29
CA GLU A 172 21.87 -0.70 2.42
C GLU A 172 21.93 -2.20 2.11
N LEU A 173 21.55 -2.60 0.89
CA LEU A 173 21.63 -3.99 0.44
C LEU A 173 23.09 -4.48 0.41
N GLN A 174 24.01 -3.62 -0.01
CA GLN A 174 25.44 -3.91 -0.06
C GLN A 174 26.05 -3.91 1.35
N ASP A 175 25.82 -2.84 2.11
CA ASP A 175 26.38 -2.63 3.46
C ASP A 175 25.94 -3.73 4.45
N SER A 176 24.69 -4.18 4.32
CA SER A 176 24.12 -5.24 5.15
C SER A 176 24.33 -6.66 4.58
N GLY A 177 25.00 -6.81 3.42
CA GLY A 177 25.25 -8.11 2.79
C GLY A 177 23.98 -8.86 2.36
N LEU A 178 22.87 -8.16 2.13
CA LEU A 178 21.55 -8.74 1.92
C LEU A 178 21.31 -9.27 0.50
N GLN A 179 22.20 -8.99 -0.43
CA GLN A 179 22.05 -9.40 -1.82
C GLN A 179 21.80 -10.91 -1.95
N HIS A 180 22.56 -11.71 -1.19
CA HIS A 180 22.52 -13.18 -1.22
C HIS A 180 21.66 -13.79 -0.11
N VAL A 181 21.08 -12.97 0.77
CA VAL A 181 20.19 -13.44 1.84
C VAL A 181 18.80 -13.64 1.26
N LYS A 182 18.20 -14.80 1.54
CA LYS A 182 16.78 -15.06 1.23
C LYS A 182 15.92 -14.58 2.38
N MET A 183 15.03 -13.63 2.09
CA MET A 183 14.06 -13.07 3.05
C MET A 183 12.80 -13.92 3.21
N GLY A 184 12.62 -14.95 2.38
CA GLY A 184 11.47 -15.86 2.45
C GLY A 184 10.19 -15.33 1.79
N GLY A 185 10.33 -14.34 0.89
CA GLY A 185 9.17 -13.79 0.17
C GLY A 185 8.41 -14.85 -0.66
N ASP A 186 9.09 -15.89 -1.12
CA ASP A 186 8.50 -17.04 -1.82
C ASP A 186 7.63 -17.92 -0.92
N GLN A 187 8.03 -18.14 0.33
CA GLN A 187 7.30 -18.98 1.27
C GLN A 187 6.03 -18.30 1.78
N TYR A 188 6.05 -16.98 1.91
CA TYR A 188 4.89 -16.17 2.24
C TYR A 188 3.70 -16.40 1.29
N LEU A 189 3.95 -16.64 0.00
CA LEU A 189 2.92 -16.88 -1.01
C LEU A 189 2.19 -18.22 -0.89
N THR A 190 2.73 -19.16 -0.12
CA THR A 190 2.20 -20.52 -0.08
C THR A 190 0.88 -20.63 0.69
N GLY A 191 0.49 -19.59 1.44
CA GLY A 191 -0.70 -19.62 2.30
C GLY A 191 -0.57 -20.58 3.50
N ILE A 192 0.61 -21.19 3.69
CA ILE A 192 0.89 -22.12 4.79
C ILE A 192 1.20 -21.37 6.09
N VAL A 193 1.47 -20.06 6.02
CA VAL A 193 1.83 -19.24 7.17
C VAL A 193 0.66 -19.16 8.16
N ASN A 194 0.75 -19.99 9.19
CA ASN A 194 -0.18 -20.13 10.28
C ASN A 194 0.58 -20.39 11.59
N GLU A 195 -0.14 -20.53 12.69
CA GLU A 195 0.45 -20.72 14.02
C GLU A 195 1.37 -21.95 14.10
N ALA A 196 0.98 -23.08 13.50
CA ALA A 196 1.78 -24.30 13.51
C ALA A 196 3.09 -24.14 12.72
N TYR A 197 3.03 -23.44 11.59
CA TYR A 197 4.21 -23.10 10.79
C TYR A 197 5.20 -22.21 11.56
N LEU A 198 4.71 -21.18 12.26
CA LEU A 198 5.56 -20.30 13.06
C LEU A 198 6.21 -21.06 14.23
N LYS A 199 5.45 -21.92 14.91
CA LYS A 199 5.97 -22.77 15.99
C LYS A 199 7.07 -23.71 15.51
N SER A 200 6.91 -24.33 14.33
CA SER A 200 7.93 -25.25 13.79
C SER A 200 9.21 -24.54 13.35
N ARG A 201 9.17 -23.21 13.19
CA ARG A 201 10.31 -22.35 12.84
C ARG A 201 10.93 -21.63 14.05
N ASN A 202 10.43 -21.86 15.27
CA ASN A 202 10.78 -21.06 16.46
C ASN A 202 10.48 -19.54 16.29
N GLN A 203 9.51 -19.20 15.43
CA GLN A 203 9.05 -17.84 15.16
C GLN A 203 7.73 -17.54 15.90
N PHE A 204 7.55 -18.17 17.05
CA PHE A 204 6.46 -17.88 17.98
C PHE A 204 7.11 -17.45 19.31
N PRO A 205 6.49 -16.53 20.09
CA PRO A 205 7.08 -16.11 21.37
C PRO A 205 7.45 -17.32 22.24
N GLN A 206 8.61 -17.29 22.85
CA GLN A 206 9.12 -18.37 23.71
C GLN A 206 8.75 -18.15 25.19
N ASN A 207 8.51 -16.90 25.59
CA ASN A 207 8.06 -16.58 26.95
C ASN A 207 6.64 -17.15 27.20
N PRO A 208 6.44 -17.95 28.27
CA PRO A 208 5.14 -18.59 28.52
C PRO A 208 3.96 -17.62 28.74
N ASP A 209 4.22 -16.46 29.37
CA ASP A 209 3.19 -15.45 29.58
C ASP A 209 2.86 -14.72 28.26
N ALA A 210 3.88 -14.43 27.44
CA ALA A 210 3.68 -13.91 26.09
C ALA A 210 2.86 -14.88 25.23
N GLN A 211 3.19 -16.18 25.24
CA GLN A 211 2.43 -17.22 24.54
C GLN A 211 0.96 -17.24 24.98
N ARG A 212 0.70 -17.18 26.29
CA ARG A 212 -0.66 -17.16 26.83
C ARG A 212 -1.44 -15.94 26.33
N ASN A 213 -0.81 -14.76 26.35
CA ASN A 213 -1.43 -13.52 25.89
C ASN A 213 -1.69 -13.56 24.38
N VAL A 214 -0.73 -14.00 23.59
CA VAL A 214 -0.89 -14.18 22.13
C VAL A 214 -2.02 -15.15 21.82
N GLN A 215 -2.08 -16.30 22.50
CA GLN A 215 -3.17 -17.26 22.31
C GLN A 215 -4.54 -16.65 22.62
N ALA A 216 -4.63 -15.82 23.67
CA ALA A 216 -5.86 -15.10 23.99
C ALA A 216 -6.26 -14.14 22.86
N VAL A 217 -5.34 -13.35 22.30
CA VAL A 217 -5.64 -12.48 21.14
C VAL A 217 -6.09 -13.29 19.92
N LEU A 218 -5.38 -14.36 19.59
CA LEU A 218 -5.69 -15.21 18.43
C LEU A 218 -7.06 -15.92 18.58
N SER A 219 -7.46 -16.25 19.81
CA SER A 219 -8.77 -16.83 20.11
C SER A 219 -9.93 -15.83 19.96
N ASN A 220 -9.66 -14.54 20.17
CA ASN A 220 -10.63 -13.46 19.97
C ASN A 220 -10.75 -13.01 18.50
N CYS A 221 -9.82 -13.47 17.65
CA CYS A 221 -9.79 -13.15 16.23
C CYS A 221 -10.61 -14.15 15.39
N ASP A 222 -11.27 -13.61 14.36
CA ASP A 222 -11.76 -14.43 13.26
C ASP A 222 -10.60 -15.07 12.48
N ASN A 223 -10.92 -16.05 11.62
CA ASN A 223 -9.90 -16.80 10.89
C ASN A 223 -9.00 -15.91 10.02
N TRP A 224 -9.57 -14.89 9.37
CA TRP A 224 -8.80 -13.99 8.52
C TRP A 224 -7.80 -13.18 9.35
N SER A 225 -8.25 -12.61 10.46
CA SER A 225 -7.47 -11.76 11.36
C SER A 225 -6.36 -12.57 12.03
N ARG A 226 -6.65 -13.82 12.42
CA ARG A 226 -5.65 -14.75 12.96
C ARG A 226 -4.53 -15.02 11.95
N LEU A 227 -4.90 -15.32 10.69
CA LEU A 227 -3.94 -15.56 9.63
C LEU A 227 -3.17 -14.28 9.25
N HIS A 228 -3.81 -13.11 9.29
CA HIS A 228 -3.15 -11.82 9.13
C HIS A 228 -2.05 -11.63 10.18
N LEU A 229 -2.35 -11.82 11.47
CA LEU A 229 -1.34 -11.71 12.53
C LEU A 229 -0.20 -12.73 12.38
N CYS A 230 -0.50 -13.97 11.97
CA CYS A 230 0.55 -14.95 11.68
C CYS A 230 1.45 -14.52 10.52
N ARG A 231 0.87 -13.94 9.46
CA ARG A 231 1.62 -13.42 8.31
C ARG A 231 2.45 -12.19 8.67
N VAL A 232 1.91 -11.29 9.49
CA VAL A 232 2.65 -10.13 10.04
C VAL A 232 3.83 -10.61 10.89
N ALA A 233 3.60 -11.57 11.79
CA ALA A 233 4.65 -12.17 12.60
C ALA A 233 5.72 -12.84 11.74
N TYR A 234 5.35 -13.57 10.69
CA TYR A 234 6.30 -14.17 9.75
C TYR A 234 7.20 -13.11 9.08
N ILE A 235 6.61 -12.08 8.47
CA ILE A 235 7.40 -11.02 7.80
C ILE A 235 8.30 -10.31 8.84
N THR A 236 7.77 -10.05 10.04
CA THR A 236 8.54 -9.45 11.14
C THR A 236 9.74 -10.32 11.50
N ALA A 237 9.56 -11.63 11.68
CA ALA A 237 10.63 -12.57 11.98
C ALA A 237 11.73 -12.54 10.92
N GLN A 238 11.34 -12.57 9.64
CA GLN A 238 12.30 -12.53 8.52
C GLN A 238 13.13 -11.24 8.53
N ILE A 239 12.50 -10.09 8.79
CA ILE A 239 13.21 -8.81 8.91
C ILE A 239 14.16 -8.83 10.12
N LEU A 240 13.68 -9.23 11.29
CA LEU A 240 14.47 -9.20 12.53
C LEU A 240 15.64 -10.19 12.53
N GLU A 241 15.44 -11.40 11.98
CA GLU A 241 16.51 -12.39 11.76
C GLU A 241 17.60 -11.83 10.85
N THR A 242 17.18 -11.18 9.77
CA THR A 242 18.08 -10.58 8.78
C THR A 242 18.90 -9.44 9.37
N LEU A 243 18.27 -8.58 10.16
CA LEU A 243 18.94 -7.49 10.87
C LEU A 243 19.75 -7.97 12.10
N SER A 244 19.81 -9.28 12.35
CA SER A 244 20.57 -9.88 13.44
C SER A 244 20.29 -9.25 14.82
N VAL A 245 19.02 -8.90 15.08
CA VAL A 245 18.65 -8.27 16.35
C VAL A 245 18.89 -9.21 17.53
N LYS A 246 19.22 -8.65 18.71
CA LYS A 246 19.47 -9.44 19.92
C LYS A 246 18.26 -10.35 20.24
N PRO A 247 18.47 -11.57 20.78
CA PRO A 247 17.37 -12.51 21.04
C PRO A 247 16.23 -11.96 21.91
N GLN A 248 16.54 -11.13 22.90
CA GLN A 248 15.52 -10.49 23.74
C GLN A 248 14.64 -9.51 22.93
N LEU A 249 15.25 -8.75 22.03
CA LEU A 249 14.55 -7.81 21.15
C LEU A 249 13.73 -8.53 20.09
N PHE A 250 14.26 -9.65 19.58
CA PHE A 250 13.52 -10.55 18.72
C PHE A 250 12.22 -11.01 19.41
N GLU A 251 12.30 -11.49 20.65
CA GLU A 251 11.14 -11.89 21.44
C GLU A 251 10.13 -10.74 21.64
N HIS A 252 10.62 -9.53 21.93
CA HIS A 252 9.75 -8.35 22.06
C HIS A 252 9.04 -8.02 20.74
N GLY A 253 9.76 -8.06 19.62
CA GLY A 253 9.21 -7.81 18.29
C GLY A 253 8.18 -8.85 17.87
N MET A 254 8.48 -10.13 18.10
CA MET A 254 7.56 -11.23 17.81
C MET A 254 6.30 -11.16 18.68
N THR A 255 6.44 -10.81 19.96
CA THR A 255 5.28 -10.59 20.85
C THR A 255 4.46 -9.39 20.38
N ALA A 256 5.10 -8.27 20.03
CA ALA A 256 4.43 -7.08 19.51
C ALA A 256 3.68 -7.34 18.20
N ALA A 257 4.22 -8.17 17.30
CA ALA A 257 3.59 -8.52 16.02
C ALA A 257 2.23 -9.21 16.18
N PHE A 258 1.97 -9.86 17.32
CA PHE A 258 0.66 -10.40 17.65
C PHE A 258 -0.20 -9.44 18.47
N LEU A 259 0.41 -8.75 19.43
CA LEU A 259 -0.31 -7.98 20.44
C LEU A 259 -0.67 -6.54 20.02
N PHE A 260 -0.06 -5.98 18.96
CA PHE A 260 -0.41 -4.64 18.46
C PHE A 260 -1.90 -4.52 18.08
N ALA A 261 -2.52 -5.65 17.76
CA ALA A 261 -3.91 -5.79 17.35
C ALA A 261 -4.89 -6.10 18.50
N GLU A 262 -4.44 -6.21 19.74
CA GLU A 262 -5.28 -6.71 20.84
C GLU A 262 -6.57 -5.88 21.04
N HIS A 263 -6.45 -4.56 21.06
CA HIS A 263 -7.64 -3.71 21.19
C HIS A 263 -8.46 -3.64 19.89
N LEU A 264 -7.79 -3.71 18.74
CA LEU A 264 -8.42 -3.74 17.43
C LEU A 264 -9.33 -4.98 17.28
N ALA A 265 -8.81 -6.16 17.63
CA ALA A 265 -9.51 -7.43 17.53
C ALA A 265 -10.80 -7.45 18.37
N ARG A 266 -10.76 -6.87 19.57
CA ARG A 266 -11.90 -6.87 20.49
C ARG A 266 -12.97 -5.83 20.15
N HIS A 267 -12.57 -4.62 19.77
CA HIS A 267 -13.51 -3.49 19.69
C HIS A 267 -13.85 -3.07 18.27
N LYS A 268 -12.93 -3.24 17.30
CA LYS A 268 -13.13 -2.83 15.91
C LYS A 268 -12.41 -3.78 14.94
N PRO A 269 -12.83 -5.06 14.84
CA PRO A 269 -12.15 -6.06 14.01
C PRO A 269 -12.12 -5.69 12.52
N SER A 270 -13.05 -4.85 12.04
CA SER A 270 -13.03 -4.30 10.68
C SER A 270 -11.77 -3.48 10.37
N LEU A 271 -11.16 -2.84 11.37
CA LEU A 271 -9.91 -2.11 11.19
C LEU A 271 -8.77 -3.05 10.81
N LEU A 272 -8.73 -4.30 11.30
CA LEU A 272 -7.67 -5.26 10.93
C LEU A 272 -7.67 -5.61 9.44
N ARG A 273 -8.80 -5.43 8.75
CA ARG A 273 -8.92 -5.61 7.30
C ARG A 273 -8.74 -4.33 6.49
N THR A 274 -8.65 -3.20 7.18
CA THR A 274 -8.64 -1.89 6.55
C THR A 274 -7.23 -1.45 6.23
N ASN A 275 -6.98 -1.13 4.96
CA ASN A 275 -5.72 -0.54 4.49
C ASN A 275 -5.71 0.97 4.82
N TYR A 276 -4.73 1.44 5.59
CA TYR A 276 -4.61 2.85 6.01
C TYR A 276 -3.59 3.67 5.20
N LEU A 277 -3.08 3.13 4.08
CA LEU A 277 -2.12 3.80 3.18
C LEU A 277 -2.76 4.40 1.91
N ARG A 278 -4.07 4.29 1.75
CA ARG A 278 -4.79 4.93 0.63
C ARG A 278 -5.00 6.41 0.91
N ALA A 279 -4.97 7.22 -0.16
CA ALA A 279 -5.23 8.65 -0.07
C ALA A 279 -6.59 8.93 0.60
N GLY A 280 -6.64 10.00 1.40
CA GLY A 280 -7.83 10.45 2.14
C GLY A 280 -8.17 9.64 3.40
N ARG A 281 -7.40 8.60 3.76
CA ARG A 281 -7.66 7.79 4.97
C ARG A 281 -7.07 8.34 6.27
N ALA A 282 -6.91 9.65 6.39
CA ALA A 282 -6.33 10.29 7.59
C ALA A 282 -7.09 9.91 8.88
N ILE A 283 -8.43 9.93 8.82
CA ILE A 283 -9.30 9.54 9.95
C ILE A 283 -9.07 8.08 10.34
N THR A 284 -9.06 7.18 9.35
CA THR A 284 -8.85 5.75 9.58
C THR A 284 -7.48 5.48 10.19
N ARG A 285 -6.45 6.20 9.70
CA ARG A 285 -5.09 6.12 10.23
C ARG A 285 -5.02 6.62 11.68
N LYS A 286 -5.70 7.73 11.99
CA LYS A 286 -5.80 8.26 13.36
C LYS A 286 -6.54 7.30 14.30
N ASP A 287 -7.65 6.71 13.86
CA ASP A 287 -8.37 5.68 14.63
C ASP A 287 -7.46 4.44 14.83
N MET A 288 -6.77 3.98 13.78
CA MET A 288 -5.79 2.88 13.88
C MET A 288 -4.70 3.16 14.91
N CYS A 289 -4.01 4.31 14.79
CA CYS A 289 -3.00 4.77 15.74
C CYS A 289 -3.53 4.77 17.18
N SER A 290 -4.70 5.37 17.41
CA SER A 290 -5.31 5.42 18.75
C SER A 290 -5.56 4.02 19.32
N ARG A 291 -6.08 3.08 18.52
CA ARG A 291 -6.36 1.71 18.99
C ARG A 291 -5.09 0.89 19.22
N ILE A 292 -4.04 1.13 18.43
CA ILE A 292 -2.74 0.49 18.66
C ILE A 292 -2.14 1.00 19.98
N LYS A 293 -2.25 2.30 20.28
CA LYS A 293 -1.84 2.87 21.58
C LYS A 293 -2.65 2.32 22.76
N ASP A 294 -3.95 2.11 22.59
CA ASP A 294 -4.76 1.41 23.60
C ASP A 294 -4.23 -0.01 23.86
N SER A 295 -3.82 -0.72 22.79
CA SER A 295 -3.18 -2.05 22.89
C SER A 295 -1.84 -1.97 23.62
N ALA A 296 -1.05 -0.92 23.39
CA ALA A 296 0.21 -0.68 24.09
C ALA A 296 0.01 -0.51 25.60
N MET A 297 -0.94 0.32 26.02
CA MET A 297 -1.26 0.53 27.44
C MET A 297 -1.65 -0.79 28.11
N LYS A 298 -2.47 -1.59 27.43
CA LYS A 298 -2.88 -2.91 27.92
C LYS A 298 -1.70 -3.87 28.06
N CYS A 299 -0.79 -3.89 27.09
CA CYS A 299 0.39 -4.74 27.16
C CYS A 299 1.30 -4.35 28.34
N ALA A 300 1.48 -3.05 28.56
CA ALA A 300 2.29 -2.55 29.66
C ALA A 300 1.67 -2.86 31.04
N ALA A 301 0.37 -2.59 31.21
CA ALA A 301 -0.32 -2.70 32.50
C ALA A 301 -0.83 -4.13 32.78
N ASP A 302 -1.66 -4.66 31.90
CA ASP A 302 -2.39 -5.91 32.15
C ASP A 302 -1.49 -7.13 31.89
N PHE A 303 -0.69 -7.08 30.83
CA PHE A 303 0.23 -8.17 30.46
C PHE A 303 1.61 -8.04 31.11
N LYS A 304 1.84 -6.99 31.92
CA LYS A 304 3.10 -6.73 32.63
C LYS A 304 4.33 -6.79 31.73
N SER A 305 4.19 -6.33 30.49
CA SER A 305 5.23 -6.36 29.45
C SER A 305 5.49 -4.94 28.93
N PRO A 306 6.09 -4.05 29.75
CA PRO A 306 6.27 -2.64 29.41
C PRO A 306 7.13 -2.42 28.15
N GLU A 307 8.12 -3.28 27.90
CA GLU A 307 8.99 -3.21 26.72
C GLU A 307 8.22 -3.49 25.43
N VAL A 308 7.35 -4.51 25.44
CA VAL A 308 6.43 -4.80 24.33
C VAL A 308 5.43 -3.66 24.16
N GLY A 309 4.93 -3.11 25.27
CA GLY A 309 4.08 -1.92 25.26
C GLY A 309 4.77 -0.72 24.59
N GLN A 310 6.05 -0.49 24.87
CA GLN A 310 6.83 0.58 24.26
C GLN A 310 6.99 0.40 22.74
N VAL A 311 7.27 -0.83 22.27
CA VAL A 311 7.32 -1.17 20.85
C VAL A 311 5.96 -0.89 20.19
N ILE A 312 4.85 -1.36 20.78
CA ILE A 312 3.51 -1.15 20.22
C ILE A 312 3.12 0.34 20.22
N ALA A 313 3.49 1.09 21.26
CA ALA A 313 3.26 2.53 21.30
C ALA A 313 4.03 3.24 20.17
N MET A 314 5.27 2.83 19.91
CA MET A 314 6.07 3.35 18.80
C MET A 314 5.41 3.02 17.45
N ILE A 315 4.92 1.80 17.23
CA ILE A 315 4.16 1.43 16.02
C ILE A 315 2.98 2.41 15.82
N GLY A 316 2.22 2.68 16.88
CA GLY A 316 1.10 3.63 16.84
C GLY A 316 1.54 5.04 16.42
N ARG A 317 2.62 5.56 17.01
CA ARG A 317 3.16 6.89 16.68
C ARG A 317 3.68 6.98 15.25
N LEU A 318 4.38 5.95 14.76
CA LEU A 318 4.84 5.88 13.36
C LEU A 318 3.66 5.84 12.37
N ILE A 319 2.67 4.97 12.62
CA ILE A 319 1.45 4.90 11.77
C ILE A 319 0.68 6.24 11.80
N GLY A 320 0.63 6.90 12.95
CA GLY A 320 -0.01 8.20 13.12
C GLY A 320 0.76 9.37 12.51
N GLU A 321 1.98 9.14 11.99
CA GLU A 321 2.92 10.19 11.56
C GLU A 321 3.18 11.22 12.68
N GLU A 322 3.13 10.77 13.93
CA GLU A 322 3.41 11.59 15.11
C GLU A 322 4.90 11.62 15.45
N ASP A 323 5.62 10.56 15.08
CA ASP A 323 7.06 10.42 15.21
C ASP A 323 7.66 9.88 13.89
N ILE A 324 8.98 9.95 13.78
CA ILE A 324 9.79 9.29 12.76
C ILE A 324 10.61 8.17 13.39
N ALA A 325 10.96 7.14 12.63
CA ALA A 325 11.90 6.13 13.09
C ALA A 325 13.27 6.77 13.40
N MET A 326 13.80 6.46 14.57
CA MET A 326 15.15 6.81 14.99
C MET A 326 16.08 5.60 14.83
N ASP A 327 17.40 5.83 14.88
CA ASP A 327 18.42 4.78 14.86
C ASP A 327 18.58 4.13 16.24
N ASP A 328 17.50 3.52 16.72
CA ASP A 328 17.47 2.76 17.96
C ASP A 328 16.71 1.43 17.83
N GLU A 329 17.00 0.51 18.73
CA GLU A 329 16.48 -0.86 18.71
C GLU A 329 14.93 -0.90 18.75
N VAL A 330 14.28 -0.01 19.51
CA VAL A 330 12.81 0.02 19.60
C VAL A 330 12.20 0.51 18.29
N SER A 331 12.77 1.57 17.70
CA SER A 331 12.34 2.09 16.39
C SER A 331 12.53 1.07 15.27
N ILE A 332 13.62 0.29 15.25
CA ILE A 332 13.84 -0.78 14.26
C ILE A 332 12.79 -1.89 14.40
N ILE A 333 12.51 -2.35 15.63
CA ILE A 333 11.52 -3.40 15.88
C ILE A 333 10.11 -2.91 15.53
N ALA A 334 9.74 -1.71 15.97
CA ALA A 334 8.45 -1.11 15.66
C ALA A 334 8.27 -0.92 14.14
N SER A 335 9.30 -0.43 13.46
CA SER A 335 9.34 -0.31 12.00
C SER A 335 9.13 -1.67 11.33
N SER A 336 9.74 -2.74 11.86
CA SER A 336 9.63 -4.10 11.29
C SER A 336 8.19 -4.62 11.36
N VAL A 337 7.53 -4.45 12.51
CA VAL A 337 6.12 -4.84 12.67
C VAL A 337 5.20 -3.97 11.79
N MET A 338 5.43 -2.66 11.74
CA MET A 338 4.66 -1.75 10.89
C MET A 338 4.81 -2.09 9.40
N ALA A 339 6.03 -2.34 8.93
CA ALA A 339 6.34 -2.76 7.57
C ALA A 339 5.61 -4.06 7.20
N ALA A 340 5.61 -5.03 8.10
CA ALA A 340 4.92 -6.30 7.96
C ALA A 340 3.38 -6.14 7.89
N ASP A 341 2.80 -5.35 8.80
CA ASP A 341 1.36 -5.04 8.84
C ASP A 341 0.89 -4.33 7.57
N ILE A 342 1.62 -3.31 7.13
CA ILE A 342 1.39 -2.59 5.87
C ILE A 342 1.38 -3.58 4.70
N THR A 343 2.40 -4.41 4.61
CA THR A 343 2.60 -5.33 3.49
C THR A 343 1.47 -6.32 3.40
N ASP A 344 1.09 -6.93 4.52
CA ASP A 344 -0.01 -7.89 4.54
C ASP A 344 -1.34 -7.24 4.13
N ARG A 345 -1.68 -6.07 4.71
CA ARG A 345 -2.93 -5.34 4.38
C ARG A 345 -2.97 -4.89 2.93
N PHE A 346 -1.82 -4.47 2.39
CA PHE A 346 -1.76 -3.89 1.06
C PHE A 346 -1.78 -4.98 0.00
N CYS A 347 -1.01 -6.03 0.20
CA CYS A 347 -0.70 -7.04 -0.80
C CYS A 347 -1.47 -8.34 -0.62
N PHE A 348 -2.04 -8.65 0.54
CA PHE A 348 -2.84 -9.86 0.75
C PHE A 348 -4.34 -9.53 0.78
N LYS A 349 -5.06 -9.88 -0.29
CA LYS A 349 -6.49 -9.60 -0.45
C LYS A 349 -7.26 -10.86 -0.81
N SER A 350 -8.46 -10.99 -0.26
CA SER A 350 -9.37 -12.10 -0.59
C SER A 350 -8.74 -13.49 -0.43
N GLY A 351 -7.82 -13.65 0.53
CA GLY A 351 -7.17 -14.93 0.79
C GLY A 351 -5.94 -15.22 -0.07
N ALA A 352 -5.49 -14.30 -0.92
CA ALA A 352 -4.34 -14.49 -1.80
C ALA A 352 -3.46 -13.23 -1.88
N TRP A 353 -2.21 -13.44 -2.28
CA TRP A 353 -1.32 -12.36 -2.67
C TRP A 353 -1.78 -11.69 -3.97
N ASP A 354 -1.79 -10.37 -3.99
CA ASP A 354 -2.13 -9.50 -5.11
C ASP A 354 -0.84 -8.90 -5.71
N PRO A 355 -0.31 -9.47 -6.81
CA PRO A 355 0.89 -8.98 -7.46
C PRO A 355 0.81 -7.49 -7.87
N ARG A 356 -0.37 -7.03 -8.27
CA ARG A 356 -0.58 -5.63 -8.68
C ARG A 356 -0.48 -4.68 -7.49
N ALA A 357 -0.92 -5.15 -6.32
CA ALA A 357 -0.74 -4.41 -5.09
C ALA A 357 0.72 -4.35 -4.65
N ALA A 358 1.49 -5.44 -4.80
CA ALA A 358 2.93 -5.43 -4.55
C ALA A 358 3.66 -4.39 -5.44
N ASN A 359 3.36 -4.36 -6.74
CA ASN A 359 3.86 -3.31 -7.64
C ASN A 359 3.47 -1.90 -7.19
N ALA A 360 2.19 -1.69 -6.82
CA ALA A 360 1.73 -0.38 -6.35
C ALA A 360 2.41 0.04 -5.02
N LEU A 361 2.68 -0.90 -4.12
CA LEU A 361 3.43 -0.65 -2.88
C LEU A 361 4.89 -0.28 -3.19
N MET A 362 5.58 -1.04 -4.04
CA MET A 362 6.95 -0.71 -4.47
C MET A 362 7.03 0.65 -5.17
N LYS A 363 6.01 1.06 -5.93
CA LYS A 363 5.93 2.41 -6.53
C LYS A 363 5.76 3.50 -5.48
N LYS A 364 4.93 3.26 -4.46
CA LYS A 364 4.76 4.18 -3.32
C LYS A 364 6.07 4.37 -2.57
N ILE A 365 6.76 3.27 -2.25
CA ILE A 365 8.05 3.30 -1.56
C ILE A 365 9.08 4.08 -2.39
N LYS A 366 9.21 3.78 -3.68
CA LYS A 366 10.09 4.53 -4.59
C LYS A 366 9.82 6.04 -4.60
N GLY A 367 8.54 6.42 -4.52
CA GLY A 367 8.10 7.81 -4.44
C GLY A 367 8.31 8.48 -3.07
N GLY A 368 8.98 7.82 -2.12
CA GLY A 368 9.25 8.35 -0.79
C GLY A 368 8.08 8.20 0.19
N ALA A 369 7.05 7.44 -0.14
CA ALA A 369 6.06 7.03 0.86
C ALA A 369 6.70 6.00 1.80
N LEU A 370 6.23 5.93 3.05
CA LEU A 370 6.77 5.04 4.08
C LEU A 370 8.14 5.45 4.63
N ASN A 371 8.48 6.73 4.54
CA ASN A 371 9.71 7.29 5.12
C ASN A 371 9.72 7.28 6.65
N GLU A 372 8.59 6.96 7.29
CA GLU A 372 8.46 6.74 8.72
C GLU A 372 9.04 5.38 9.16
N ILE A 373 9.26 4.46 8.21
CA ILE A 373 9.93 3.18 8.45
C ILE A 373 11.45 3.39 8.46
N HIS A 374 12.17 2.70 9.35
CA HIS A 374 13.64 2.71 9.38
C HIS A 374 14.25 2.26 8.02
N PRO A 375 15.31 2.91 7.49
CA PRO A 375 15.92 2.54 6.20
C PRO A 375 16.33 1.07 6.08
N HIS A 376 17.05 0.51 7.06
CA HIS A 376 17.41 -0.92 7.09
C HIS A 376 16.18 -1.84 6.97
N VAL A 377 15.10 -1.52 7.68
CA VAL A 377 13.84 -2.28 7.64
C VAL A 377 13.18 -2.15 6.27
N LEU A 378 13.17 -0.94 5.70
CA LEU A 378 12.61 -0.69 4.38
C LEU A 378 13.39 -1.45 3.30
N CYS A 379 14.71 -1.55 3.43
CA CYS A 379 15.57 -2.39 2.59
C CYS A 379 15.18 -3.88 2.67
N CYS A 380 15.10 -4.44 3.88
CA CYS A 380 14.64 -5.82 4.09
C CYS A 380 13.25 -6.05 3.49
N LEU A 381 12.32 -5.11 3.68
CA LEU A 381 10.98 -5.20 3.12
C LEU A 381 11.00 -5.23 1.58
N LEU A 382 11.77 -4.36 0.95
CA LEU A 382 11.87 -4.31 -0.51
C LEU A 382 12.47 -5.58 -1.09
N LYS A 383 13.51 -6.12 -0.45
CA LYS A 383 14.08 -7.42 -0.80
C LYS A 383 13.03 -8.52 -0.68
N PHE A 384 12.29 -8.58 0.44
CA PHE A 384 11.17 -9.50 0.64
C PHE A 384 10.10 -9.38 -0.44
N LEU A 385 9.67 -8.16 -0.78
CA LEU A 385 8.68 -7.89 -1.83
C LEU A 385 9.17 -8.33 -3.21
N SER A 386 10.46 -8.12 -3.50
CA SER A 386 11.07 -8.54 -4.77
C SER A 386 11.08 -10.07 -4.90
N GLU A 387 11.42 -10.79 -3.83
CA GLU A 387 11.36 -12.25 -3.78
C GLU A 387 9.93 -12.75 -3.97
N ALA A 388 8.96 -12.19 -3.24
CA ALA A 388 7.56 -12.54 -3.38
C ALA A 388 7.04 -12.23 -4.80
N ALA A 389 7.44 -11.13 -5.42
CA ALA A 389 7.06 -10.82 -6.79
C ALA A 389 7.63 -11.81 -7.81
N LEU A 390 8.83 -12.36 -7.56
CA LEU A 390 9.59 -13.19 -8.49
C LEU A 390 9.46 -14.70 -8.24
N ALA A 391 8.98 -15.11 -7.07
CA ALA A 391 8.93 -16.51 -6.65
C ALA A 391 8.10 -17.43 -7.55
N LYS A 392 7.04 -16.90 -8.17
CA LYS A 392 6.18 -17.68 -9.07
C LYS A 392 5.83 -16.86 -10.31
N PRO A 393 5.84 -17.47 -11.51
CA PRO A 393 5.32 -16.81 -12.69
C PRO A 393 3.81 -16.63 -12.50
N TRP A 394 3.39 -15.38 -12.32
CA TRP A 394 1.99 -14.99 -12.14
C TRP A 394 1.19 -15.11 -13.44
N THR A 395 1.14 -16.31 -14.03
CA THR A 395 0.55 -16.55 -15.37
C THR A 395 -0.93 -16.19 -15.45
N PHE A 396 -1.64 -16.11 -14.32
CA PHE A 396 -3.02 -15.58 -14.29
C PHE A 396 -3.12 -14.10 -14.62
N LEU A 397 -2.02 -13.33 -14.57
CA LEU A 397 -1.97 -11.94 -15.02
C LEU A 397 -1.94 -11.83 -16.54
N LEU A 398 -1.60 -12.91 -17.24
CA LEU A 398 -1.57 -12.96 -18.69
C LEU A 398 -2.98 -13.20 -19.25
N PRO A 399 -3.31 -12.62 -20.41
CA PRO A 399 -4.48 -13.00 -21.19
C PRO A 399 -4.58 -14.52 -21.41
N LYS A 400 -5.82 -15.04 -21.47
CA LYS A 400 -6.09 -16.49 -21.54
C LYS A 400 -5.41 -17.15 -22.75
N ASP A 401 -5.43 -16.47 -23.89
CA ASP A 401 -4.79 -16.87 -25.15
C ASP A 401 -3.28 -17.01 -25.03
N ILE A 402 -2.61 -16.12 -24.29
CA ILE A 402 -1.16 -16.24 -24.02
C ILE A 402 -0.89 -17.39 -23.05
N ARG A 403 -1.70 -17.50 -21.99
CA ARG A 403 -1.52 -18.51 -20.93
C ARG A 403 -1.67 -19.94 -21.45
N GLU A 404 -2.60 -20.17 -22.38
CA GLU A 404 -2.89 -21.49 -22.95
C GLU A 404 -2.05 -21.80 -24.21
N ASN A 405 -1.20 -20.87 -24.64
CA ASN A 405 -0.33 -21.06 -25.79
C ASN A 405 0.86 -21.97 -25.46
N ALA A 406 0.78 -23.23 -25.89
CA ALA A 406 1.82 -24.24 -25.68
C ALA A 406 3.18 -23.85 -26.31
N ALA A 407 3.17 -23.12 -27.44
CA ALA A 407 4.42 -22.69 -28.09
C ALA A 407 5.16 -21.63 -27.26
N LEU A 408 4.43 -20.66 -26.68
CA LEU A 408 5.02 -19.67 -25.78
C LEU A 408 5.53 -20.30 -24.49
N ALA A 409 4.78 -21.25 -23.91
CA ALA A 409 5.23 -21.99 -22.73
C ALA A 409 6.50 -22.81 -23.01
N GLU A 410 6.58 -23.47 -24.16
CA GLU A 410 7.77 -24.21 -24.59
C GLU A 410 8.95 -23.27 -24.86
N GLN A 411 8.72 -22.12 -25.48
CA GLN A 411 9.75 -21.10 -25.70
C GLN A 411 10.29 -20.53 -24.37
N ALA A 412 9.39 -20.24 -23.42
CA ALA A 412 9.75 -19.80 -22.07
C ALA A 412 10.65 -20.84 -21.38
N ARG A 413 10.24 -22.12 -21.43
CA ARG A 413 11.02 -23.24 -20.88
C ARG A 413 12.40 -23.34 -21.53
N ARG A 414 12.47 -23.33 -22.87
CA ARG A 414 13.74 -23.39 -23.60
C ARG A 414 14.66 -22.23 -23.24
N THR A 415 14.13 -21.01 -23.12
CA THR A 415 14.92 -19.83 -22.75
C THR A 415 15.48 -19.98 -21.33
N ARG A 416 14.63 -20.41 -20.39
CA ARG A 416 15.04 -20.63 -19.00
C ARG A 416 16.08 -21.74 -18.85
N ASP A 417 15.99 -22.78 -19.65
CA ASP A 417 16.83 -23.99 -19.54
C ASP A 417 18.04 -23.93 -20.51
N ALA A 418 18.13 -22.92 -21.37
CA ALA A 418 19.23 -22.74 -22.33
C ALA A 418 20.59 -22.67 -21.63
N VAL A 419 21.58 -23.42 -22.12
CA VAL A 419 22.96 -23.33 -21.61
C VAL A 419 23.53 -21.97 -22.04
N VAL A 420 24.12 -21.24 -21.09
CA VAL A 420 24.77 -19.94 -21.35
C VAL A 420 26.24 -20.13 -21.74
N ALA A 421 26.85 -19.12 -22.34
CA ALA A 421 28.25 -19.18 -22.72
C ALA A 421 29.17 -19.29 -21.48
N ARG A 422 30.46 -19.62 -21.70
CA ARG A 422 31.41 -19.85 -20.59
C ARG A 422 31.67 -18.60 -19.74
N ASP A 423 31.57 -17.44 -20.37
CA ASP A 423 31.73 -16.09 -19.84
C ASP A 423 30.40 -15.46 -19.39
N GLU A 424 29.34 -16.26 -19.28
CA GLU A 424 28.01 -15.80 -18.87
C GLU A 424 27.53 -16.52 -17.62
N VAL A 425 26.74 -15.83 -16.81
CA VAL A 425 26.09 -16.40 -15.64
C VAL A 425 24.61 -16.02 -15.59
N LYS A 426 23.78 -17.00 -15.20
CA LYS A 426 22.36 -16.78 -14.91
C LYS A 426 22.20 -16.28 -13.49
N ILE A 427 21.72 -15.06 -13.35
CA ILE A 427 21.47 -14.42 -12.06
C ILE A 427 19.96 -14.26 -11.84
N PRO A 428 19.41 -14.76 -10.71
CA PRO A 428 18.04 -14.47 -10.32
C PRO A 428 17.79 -12.96 -10.28
N LEU A 429 16.61 -12.51 -10.72
CA LEU A 429 16.34 -11.07 -10.79
C LEU A 429 16.43 -10.37 -9.42
N THR A 430 16.23 -11.09 -8.32
CA THR A 430 16.42 -10.62 -6.93
C THR A 430 17.87 -10.38 -6.51
N GLU A 431 18.83 -10.84 -7.31
CA GLU A 431 20.28 -10.79 -7.03
C GLU A 431 21.02 -9.82 -7.98
N LEU A 432 20.27 -9.15 -8.87
CA LEU A 432 20.82 -8.10 -9.74
C LEU A 432 21.39 -6.95 -8.91
N THR A 433 22.58 -6.49 -9.29
CA THR A 433 23.23 -5.30 -8.72
C THR A 433 23.58 -4.27 -9.79
N PRO A 434 23.68 -2.99 -9.41
CA PRO A 434 24.15 -1.94 -10.31
C PRO A 434 25.53 -2.28 -10.87
N GLY A 435 25.76 -1.95 -12.14
CA GLY A 435 27.02 -2.23 -12.85
C GLY A 435 27.04 -3.56 -13.60
N MET A 436 26.17 -4.51 -13.28
CA MET A 436 26.04 -5.76 -14.05
C MET A 436 25.62 -5.48 -15.50
N ARG A 437 26.28 -6.14 -16.46
CA ARG A 437 25.96 -6.00 -17.89
C ARG A 437 25.16 -7.19 -18.39
N LEU A 438 23.95 -6.95 -18.90
CA LEU A 438 23.16 -7.99 -19.56
C LEU A 438 23.89 -8.49 -20.80
N SER A 439 24.11 -9.79 -20.92
CA SER A 439 24.69 -10.40 -22.11
C SER A 439 23.62 -10.85 -23.11
N GLN A 440 22.41 -11.15 -22.61
CA GLN A 440 21.26 -11.57 -23.42
C GLN A 440 20.05 -10.66 -23.14
N PRO A 441 19.09 -10.54 -24.08
CA PRO A 441 17.90 -9.74 -23.86
C PRO A 441 16.99 -10.37 -22.81
N LEU A 442 16.45 -9.54 -21.90
CA LEU A 442 15.45 -10.00 -20.95
C LEU A 442 14.08 -10.00 -21.63
N LEU A 443 13.42 -11.15 -21.64
CA LEU A 443 12.12 -11.34 -22.30
C LEU A 443 10.99 -11.54 -21.28
N ALA A 444 9.82 -10.97 -21.56
CA ALA A 444 8.59 -11.28 -20.85
C ALA A 444 7.98 -12.60 -21.34
N TYR A 445 7.01 -13.13 -20.59
CA TYR A 445 6.37 -14.41 -20.89
C TYR A 445 5.74 -14.52 -22.28
N ASP A 446 5.23 -13.41 -22.79
CA ASP A 446 4.67 -13.29 -24.13
C ASP A 446 5.73 -13.11 -25.25
N GLY A 447 7.02 -13.29 -24.93
CA GLY A 447 8.14 -13.16 -25.87
C GLY A 447 8.55 -11.72 -26.17
N ARG A 448 7.85 -10.70 -25.63
CA ARG A 448 8.26 -9.30 -25.86
C ARG A 448 9.55 -9.00 -25.11
N LYS A 449 10.45 -8.30 -25.81
CA LYS A 449 11.69 -7.78 -25.24
C LYS A 449 11.39 -6.71 -24.20
N ILE A 450 11.94 -6.89 -23.00
CA ILE A 450 11.86 -5.95 -21.88
C ILE A 450 13.12 -5.10 -21.82
N LEU A 451 14.29 -5.76 -21.90
CA LEU A 451 15.59 -5.11 -21.98
C LEU A 451 16.39 -5.71 -23.14
N SER A 452 17.19 -4.86 -23.76
CA SER A 452 18.19 -5.28 -24.75
C SER A 452 19.40 -5.89 -24.07
N GLU A 453 20.09 -6.75 -24.81
CA GLU A 453 21.46 -7.17 -24.48
C GLU A 453 22.43 -5.98 -24.44
N ALA A 454 23.62 -6.21 -23.89
CA ALA A 454 24.71 -5.26 -23.70
C ALA A 454 24.38 -4.05 -22.81
N LEU A 455 23.22 -4.01 -22.17
CA LEU A 455 22.80 -2.92 -21.28
C LEU A 455 23.43 -3.08 -19.88
N ILE A 456 24.05 -2.01 -19.37
CA ILE A 456 24.54 -1.94 -17.99
C ILE A 456 23.38 -1.54 -17.08
N LEU A 457 23.14 -2.33 -16.05
CA LEU A 457 22.04 -2.13 -15.12
C LEU A 457 22.40 -1.03 -14.11
N ASP A 458 21.55 -0.01 -13.99
CA ASP A 458 21.60 0.94 -12.88
C ASP A 458 20.56 0.59 -11.79
N GLN A 459 20.63 1.29 -10.66
CA GLN A 459 19.71 1.11 -9.54
C GLN A 459 18.23 1.29 -9.95
N ASP A 460 17.94 2.29 -10.78
CA ASP A 460 16.57 2.64 -11.17
C ASP A 460 15.95 1.56 -12.07
N LEU A 461 16.76 1.00 -12.96
CA LEU A 461 16.37 0.00 -13.93
C LEU A 461 16.15 -1.36 -13.25
N ILE A 462 17.01 -1.75 -12.31
CA ILE A 462 16.78 -2.96 -11.48
C ILE A 462 15.48 -2.82 -10.70
N TRP A 463 15.25 -1.67 -10.08
CA TRP A 463 14.01 -1.41 -9.36
C TRP A 463 12.77 -1.53 -10.27
N ARG A 464 12.84 -0.93 -11.48
CA ARG A 464 11.74 -1.03 -12.48
C ARG A 464 11.52 -2.48 -12.92
N LEU A 465 12.57 -3.29 -13.01
CA LEU A 465 12.43 -4.72 -13.31
C LEU A 465 11.65 -5.45 -12.23
N TRP A 466 11.90 -5.19 -10.95
CA TRP A 466 11.13 -5.80 -9.85
C TRP A 466 9.66 -5.37 -9.85
N GLN A 467 9.41 -4.07 -10.08
CA GLN A 467 8.05 -3.55 -10.25
C GLN A 467 7.33 -4.20 -11.43
N LEU A 468 8.03 -4.38 -12.56
CA LEU A 468 7.48 -5.00 -13.75
C LEU A 468 7.20 -6.48 -13.53
N ALA A 469 8.12 -7.21 -12.89
CA ALA A 469 7.97 -8.63 -12.59
C ALA A 469 6.72 -8.92 -11.75
N ALA A 470 6.37 -8.00 -10.84
CA ALA A 470 5.15 -8.07 -10.05
C ALA A 470 3.86 -7.93 -10.88
N VAL A 471 3.89 -7.41 -12.11
CA VAL A 471 2.68 -7.29 -12.96
C VAL A 471 2.75 -8.03 -14.29
N ARG A 472 3.94 -8.49 -14.66
CA ARG A 472 4.21 -9.15 -15.92
C ARG A 472 5.24 -10.27 -15.68
N PRO A 473 4.82 -11.53 -15.79
CA PRO A 473 5.74 -12.66 -15.66
C PRO A 473 6.89 -12.56 -16.67
N LEU A 474 8.11 -12.77 -16.18
CA LEU A 474 9.33 -12.80 -16.98
C LEU A 474 9.71 -14.25 -17.29
N ASN A 475 10.38 -14.47 -18.43
CA ASN A 475 10.59 -15.81 -18.97
C ASN A 475 11.80 -16.55 -18.41
N ALA A 476 12.78 -15.82 -17.89
CA ALA A 476 14.03 -16.40 -17.42
C ALA A 476 14.69 -15.47 -16.39
N PRO A 477 15.65 -15.99 -15.59
CA PRO A 477 16.64 -15.18 -14.91
C PRO A 477 17.37 -14.27 -15.90
N ALA A 478 18.03 -13.22 -15.39
CA ALA A 478 18.91 -12.42 -16.22
C ALA A 478 20.17 -13.23 -16.57
N VAL A 479 20.67 -13.06 -17.79
CA VAL A 479 22.01 -13.55 -18.16
C VAL A 479 22.92 -12.33 -18.22
N VAL A 480 23.97 -12.35 -17.42
CA VAL A 480 24.95 -11.27 -17.35
C VAL A 480 26.32 -11.80 -17.78
N ALA A 481 27.13 -10.92 -18.35
CA ALA A 481 28.53 -11.24 -18.62
C ALA A 481 29.29 -11.35 -17.29
N ASN A 482 30.13 -12.37 -17.15
CA ASN A 482 31.13 -12.41 -16.08
C ASN A 482 32.06 -11.23 -16.30
N GLN A 483 32.05 -10.31 -15.34
CA GLN A 483 33.13 -9.34 -15.21
C GLN A 483 34.28 -10.10 -14.55
N ASP A 484 35.00 -10.91 -15.32
CA ASP A 484 36.34 -11.30 -14.90
C ASP A 484 37.15 -10.00 -14.83
N ASP A 485 37.88 -9.80 -13.72
CA ASP A 485 38.65 -8.62 -13.33
C ASP A 485 39.68 -8.17 -14.39
N GLU A 486 39.26 -7.77 -15.57
CA GLU A 486 40.09 -7.03 -16.51
C GLU A 486 40.06 -5.55 -16.08
N ASP A 487 41.00 -5.21 -15.19
CA ASP A 487 41.60 -3.89 -14.95
C ASP A 487 40.79 -2.71 -15.54
N PHE A 488 39.79 -2.25 -14.79
CA PHE A 488 39.24 -0.89 -14.93
C PHE A 488 40.20 0.12 -14.28
N ASP A 489 41.46 0.12 -14.68
CA ASP A 489 42.38 1.25 -14.52
C ASP A 489 42.32 2.10 -15.81
N ALA A 490 41.36 3.03 -15.88
CA ALA A 490 41.31 4.09 -16.89
C ALA A 490 40.70 5.38 -16.33
#